data_AF-A0A963VZ60-F1
#
_entry.id   AF-A0A963VZ60-F1
#
_cell.length_a   1.000
_cell.length_b   1.000
_cell.length_c   1.000
_cell.angle_alpha   90.00
_cell.angle_beta   90.00
_cell.angle_gamma   90.00
#
_symmetry.space_group_name_H-M   'P 1'
#
loop_
_entity.id
_entity.type
_entity.pdbx_description
1 polymer ?
#
loop_
_entity_poly.entity_id
_entity_poly.type
_entity_poly.pdbx_seq_one_letter_code
_entity_poly.pdbx_strand_id
1 'polypeptide(L)'
;MIGRDSAFFGVSQTCAFVLAANFVMQGMRGMDNGELCFRILLEGAVASLVLALLPAAWPPSATLPLALVTAHLFNFTLNGQVFVCVRYCRFFRRSPDVLDEWLQKRVLRLKASGWLDEALCLGSKGTGERARSARSDIDLRLITPVGIAGWLRTNLLLLSLRSEAFFRAIPLDLYAYDRIESLKRFDGAEPLLIVLDRKGRLARTFAHRPLTRA
;
A
#
# COMPACT_ATOMS: atom_id res chain seq x y z
N MET A 1 19.04 -11.73 -29.71
CA MET A 1 17.82 -10.91 -29.88
C MET A 1 16.62 -11.79 -29.56
N ILE A 2 16.13 -11.75 -28.32
CA ILE A 2 14.89 -12.43 -27.95
C ILE A 2 13.78 -11.46 -28.31
N GLY A 3 12.99 -11.81 -29.34
CA GLY A 3 11.75 -11.12 -29.66
C GLY A 3 10.82 -11.24 -28.45
N ARG A 4 10.84 -10.21 -27.60
CA ARG A 4 9.89 -10.07 -26.50
C ARG A 4 8.53 -9.78 -27.13
N ASP A 5 7.64 -10.76 -27.09
CA ASP A 5 6.30 -10.72 -27.68
C ASP A 5 5.54 -9.46 -27.26
N SER A 6 5.49 -8.48 -28.15
CA SER A 6 4.78 -7.20 -27.99
C SER A 6 3.30 -7.37 -27.66
N ALA A 7 2.71 -8.51 -28.05
CA ALA A 7 1.33 -8.88 -27.70
C ALA A 7 1.14 -9.16 -26.20
N PHE A 8 2.09 -9.84 -25.54
CA PHE A 8 2.00 -10.13 -24.11
C PHE A 8 2.15 -8.85 -23.27
N PHE A 9 2.97 -7.91 -23.74
CA PHE A 9 3.09 -6.58 -23.13
C PHE A 9 1.79 -5.75 -23.24
N GLY A 10 1.02 -5.90 -24.31
CA GLY A 10 -0.27 -5.22 -24.46
C GLY A 10 -1.37 -5.76 -23.54
N VAL A 11 -1.47 -7.10 -23.42
CA VAL A 11 -2.51 -7.75 -22.58
C VAL A 11 -2.26 -7.54 -21.09
N SER A 12 -0.99 -7.58 -20.66
CA SER A 12 -0.59 -7.39 -19.25
C SER A 12 -0.82 -5.98 -18.72
N GLN A 13 -1.10 -5.00 -19.58
CA GLN A 13 -1.41 -3.62 -19.19
C GLN A 13 -2.90 -3.28 -19.25
N THR A 14 -3.77 -4.26 -19.52
CA THR A 14 -5.22 -4.02 -19.45
C THR A 14 -5.67 -3.86 -18.00
N CYS A 15 -6.61 -2.94 -17.78
CA CYS A 15 -7.25 -2.70 -16.48
C CYS A 15 -7.76 -4.00 -15.83
N ALA A 16 -8.40 -4.87 -16.62
CA ALA A 16 -8.91 -6.15 -16.16
C ALA A 16 -7.79 -7.10 -15.70
N PHE A 17 -6.71 -7.23 -16.48
CA PHE A 17 -5.57 -8.06 -16.09
C PHE A 17 -4.90 -7.56 -14.82
N VAL A 18 -4.65 -6.24 -14.72
CA VAL A 18 -4.03 -5.64 -13.53
C VAL A 18 -4.90 -5.85 -12.30
N LEU A 19 -6.21 -5.68 -12.41
CA LEU A 19 -7.16 -5.96 -11.33
C LEU A 19 -7.15 -7.42 -10.93
N ALA A 20 -7.22 -8.35 -11.88
CA ALA A 20 -7.23 -9.79 -11.60
C ALA A 20 -5.91 -10.25 -10.95
N ALA A 21 -4.77 -9.81 -11.49
CA ALA A 21 -3.46 -10.13 -10.95
C ALA A 21 -3.29 -9.59 -9.53
N ASN A 22 -3.71 -8.34 -9.26
CA ASN A 22 -3.66 -7.77 -7.91
C ASN A 22 -4.71 -8.36 -6.98
N PHE A 23 -5.85 -8.82 -7.49
CA PHE A 23 -6.84 -9.54 -6.69
C PHE A 23 -6.24 -10.85 -6.17
N VAL A 24 -5.62 -11.64 -7.05
CA VAL A 24 -5.00 -12.92 -6.65
C VAL A 24 -3.77 -12.69 -5.77
N MET A 25 -2.86 -11.81 -6.19
CA MET A 25 -1.60 -11.56 -5.48
C MET A 25 -1.75 -10.62 -4.30
N GLN A 26 -2.92 -10.01 -4.12
CA GLN A 26 -3.25 -9.08 -3.05
C GLN A 26 -2.32 -7.85 -2.93
N GLY A 27 -1.45 -7.55 -3.91
CA GLY A 27 -0.42 -6.52 -3.77
C GLY A 27 0.72 -6.92 -2.82
N MET A 28 0.96 -8.22 -2.60
CA MET A 28 2.00 -8.71 -1.69
C MET A 28 3.43 -8.47 -2.20
N ARG A 29 3.63 -8.18 -3.49
CA ARG A 29 4.96 -8.07 -4.13
C ARG A 29 5.86 -6.97 -3.51
N GLY A 30 5.28 -5.98 -2.84
CA GLY A 30 5.98 -4.88 -2.17
C GLY A 30 6.03 -4.97 -0.65
N MET A 31 5.55 -6.06 -0.05
CA MET A 31 5.46 -6.20 1.41
C MET A 31 6.73 -6.83 2.00
N ASP A 32 7.12 -6.37 3.19
CA ASP A 32 8.05 -7.12 4.03
C ASP A 32 7.30 -8.17 4.87
N ASN A 33 8.05 -9.09 5.48
CA ASN A 33 7.51 -10.21 6.23
C ASN A 33 6.60 -9.78 7.38
N GLY A 34 6.93 -8.70 8.08
CA GLY A 34 6.10 -8.17 9.16
C GLY A 34 4.69 -7.81 8.68
N GLU A 35 4.58 -7.06 7.59
CA GLU A 35 3.28 -6.70 7.02
C GLU A 35 2.54 -7.91 6.45
N LEU A 36 3.26 -8.78 5.72
CA LEU A 36 2.69 -10.01 5.15
C LEU A 36 2.09 -10.91 6.24
N CYS A 37 2.80 -11.09 7.35
CA CYS A 37 2.34 -11.86 8.50
C CYS A 37 1.05 -11.27 9.08
N PHE A 38 1.02 -9.95 9.33
CA PHE A 38 -0.19 -9.28 9.83
C PHE A 38 -1.37 -9.49 8.88
N ARG A 39 -1.13 -9.41 7.58
CA ARG A 39 -2.17 -9.55 6.56
C ARG A 39 -2.78 -10.94 6.55
N ILE A 40 -1.95 -11.99 6.59
CA ILE A 40 -2.43 -13.38 6.65
C ILE A 40 -3.23 -13.61 7.93
N LEU A 41 -2.77 -13.08 9.07
CA LEU A 41 -3.48 -13.18 10.34
C LEU A 41 -4.83 -12.45 10.30
N LEU A 42 -4.89 -11.24 9.74
CA LEU A 42 -6.12 -10.48 9.59
C LEU A 42 -7.13 -11.22 8.71
N GLU A 43 -6.68 -11.77 7.59
CA GLU A 43 -7.54 -12.54 6.69
C GLU A 43 -8.09 -13.80 7.34
N GLY A 44 -7.24 -14.55 8.06
CA GLY A 44 -7.68 -15.70 8.86
C GLY A 44 -8.69 -15.32 9.95
N ALA A 45 -8.49 -14.18 10.61
CA ALA A 45 -9.42 -13.67 11.62
C ALA A 45 -10.78 -13.29 11.02
N VAL A 46 -10.79 -12.61 9.87
CA VAL A 46 -12.04 -12.26 9.16
C VAL A 46 -12.74 -13.52 8.64
N ALA A 47 -12.01 -14.49 8.07
CA ALA A 47 -12.58 -15.75 7.62
C ALA A 47 -13.22 -16.53 8.79
N SER A 48 -12.55 -16.56 9.95
CA SER A 48 -13.07 -17.19 11.16
C SER A 48 -14.35 -16.50 11.66
N LEU A 49 -14.40 -15.16 11.62
CA LEU A 49 -15.60 -14.40 11.95
C LEU A 49 -16.75 -14.70 10.99
N VAL A 50 -16.50 -14.73 9.68
CA VAL A 50 -17.53 -15.05 8.68
C VAL A 50 -18.06 -16.48 8.90
N LEU A 51 -17.19 -17.45 9.14
CA LEU A 51 -17.59 -18.82 9.47
C LEU A 51 -18.50 -18.88 10.70
N ALA A 52 -18.18 -18.13 11.75
CA ALA A 52 -18.98 -18.09 12.97
C ALA A 52 -20.38 -17.46 12.78
N LEU A 53 -20.54 -16.62 11.74
CA LEU A 53 -21.80 -15.96 11.42
C LEU A 53 -22.66 -16.75 10.41
N LEU A 54 -22.09 -17.73 9.70
CA LEU A 54 -22.82 -18.54 8.74
C LEU A 54 -23.73 -19.56 9.45
N PRO A 55 -24.91 -19.89 8.90
CA PRO A 55 -25.79 -20.87 9.51
C PRO A 55 -25.13 -22.24 9.59
N ALA A 56 -25.19 -22.88 10.77
CA ALA A 56 -24.62 -24.21 10.99
C ALA A 56 -25.22 -25.31 10.08
N ALA A 57 -26.41 -25.06 9.51
CA ALA A 57 -27.06 -25.97 8.57
C ALA A 57 -26.41 -26.02 7.18
N TRP A 58 -25.52 -25.08 6.85
CA TRP A 58 -24.83 -25.07 5.56
C TRP A 58 -23.73 -26.14 5.52
N PRO A 59 -23.53 -26.81 4.37
CA PRO A 59 -22.51 -27.84 4.25
C PRO A 59 -21.10 -27.24 4.40
N PRO A 60 -20.16 -27.90 5.12
CA PRO A 60 -18.79 -27.41 5.29
C PRO A 60 -18.04 -27.13 3.98
N SER A 61 -18.36 -27.89 2.93
CA SER A 61 -17.80 -27.69 1.59
C SER A 61 -18.17 -26.36 0.95
N ALA A 62 -19.25 -25.71 1.39
CA ALA A 62 -19.66 -24.39 0.92
C ALA A 62 -19.24 -23.27 1.88
N THR A 63 -19.32 -23.49 3.20
CA THR A 63 -19.07 -22.44 4.20
C THR A 63 -17.61 -22.00 4.24
N LEU A 64 -16.66 -22.94 4.19
CA LEU A 64 -15.24 -22.60 4.25
C LEU A 64 -14.75 -21.80 3.02
N PRO A 65 -15.02 -22.23 1.77
CA PRO A 65 -14.67 -21.43 0.60
C PRO A 65 -15.36 -20.06 0.60
N LEU A 66 -16.63 -19.99 0.99
CA LEU A 66 -17.35 -18.72 1.06
C LEU A 66 -16.69 -17.76 2.06
N ALA A 67 -16.32 -18.25 3.24
CA ALA A 67 -15.65 -17.44 4.26
C ALA A 67 -14.28 -16.95 3.80
N LEU A 68 -13.47 -17.82 3.17
CA LEU A 68 -12.16 -17.46 2.62
C LEU A 68 -12.29 -16.43 1.50
N VAL A 69 -13.19 -16.64 0.54
CA VAL A 69 -13.43 -15.68 -0.56
C VAL A 69 -13.92 -14.34 -0.02
N THR A 70 -14.81 -14.36 0.99
CA THR A 70 -15.31 -13.13 1.62
C THR A 70 -14.20 -12.38 2.34
N ALA A 71 -13.36 -13.07 3.12
CA ALA A 71 -12.22 -12.48 3.81
C ALA A 71 -11.20 -11.91 2.82
N HIS A 72 -10.89 -12.65 1.77
CA HIS A 72 -10.00 -12.22 0.68
C HIS A 72 -10.54 -10.97 -0.04
N LEU A 73 -11.84 -10.93 -0.34
CA LEU A 73 -12.50 -9.78 -0.96
C LEU A 73 -12.49 -8.55 -0.05
N PHE A 74 -12.81 -8.75 1.23
CA PHE A 74 -12.76 -7.69 2.25
C PHE A 74 -11.35 -7.11 2.38
N ASN A 75 -10.33 -7.98 2.44
CA ASN A 75 -8.94 -7.57 2.51
C ASN A 75 -8.52 -6.84 1.22
N PHE A 76 -8.87 -7.35 0.04
CA PHE A 76 -8.56 -6.70 -1.24
C PHE A 76 -9.18 -5.29 -1.35
N THR A 77 -10.42 -5.12 -0.87
CA THR A 77 -11.14 -3.84 -0.94
C THR A 77 -10.64 -2.82 0.06
N LEU A 78 -10.70 -3.14 1.35
CA LEU A 78 -10.36 -2.18 2.41
C LEU A 78 -8.87 -1.93 2.57
N ASN A 79 -8.02 -2.86 2.13
CA ASN A 79 -6.56 -2.66 2.12
C ASN A 79 -6.09 -1.87 0.88
N GLY A 80 -6.98 -1.08 0.26
CA GLY A 80 -6.64 -0.02 -0.69
C GLY A 80 -6.26 -0.46 -2.11
N GLN A 81 -6.28 -1.77 -2.40
CA GLN A 81 -5.75 -2.31 -3.66
C GLN A 81 -6.63 -1.95 -4.87
N VAL A 82 -7.93 -1.76 -4.66
CA VAL A 82 -8.88 -1.43 -5.73
C VAL A 82 -8.46 -0.16 -6.48
N PHE A 83 -8.27 0.97 -5.79
CA PHE A 83 -7.98 2.23 -6.46
C PHE A 83 -6.54 2.32 -6.99
N VAL A 84 -5.60 1.59 -6.38
CA VAL A 84 -4.25 1.40 -6.92
C VAL A 84 -4.29 0.70 -8.28
N CYS A 85 -5.21 -0.24 -8.48
CA CYS A 85 -5.40 -0.92 -9.76
C CYS A 85 -6.23 -0.08 -10.75
N VAL A 86 -7.31 0.54 -10.26
CA VAL A 86 -8.24 1.29 -11.11
C VAL A 86 -7.58 2.50 -11.78
N ARG A 87 -6.47 3.03 -11.26
CA ARG A 87 -5.69 4.09 -11.91
C ARG A 87 -5.17 3.74 -13.32
N TYR A 88 -4.97 2.45 -13.60
CA TYR A 88 -4.58 1.98 -14.93
C TYR A 88 -5.75 1.98 -15.93
N CYS A 89 -6.98 2.07 -15.41
CA CYS A 89 -8.18 2.13 -16.22
C CYS A 89 -8.36 3.54 -16.79
N ARG A 90 -8.61 3.65 -18.10
CA ARG A 90 -8.62 4.95 -18.81
C ARG A 90 -9.66 5.94 -18.28
N PHE A 91 -10.76 5.42 -17.72
CA PHE A 91 -11.87 6.19 -17.18
C PHE A 91 -11.58 6.80 -15.80
N PHE A 92 -10.61 6.26 -15.05
CA PHE A 92 -10.30 6.81 -13.73
C PHE A 92 -9.44 8.06 -13.85
N ARG A 93 -9.90 9.13 -13.21
CA ARG A 93 -9.18 10.39 -13.08
C ARG A 93 -9.45 10.93 -11.69
N ARG A 94 -8.39 11.37 -11.01
CA ARG A 94 -8.49 12.08 -9.74
C ARG A 94 -7.75 13.40 -9.84
N SER A 95 -8.33 14.47 -9.32
CA SER A 95 -7.67 15.77 -9.31
C SER A 95 -6.41 15.68 -8.45
N PRO A 96 -5.24 16.12 -8.96
CA PRO A 96 -4.01 16.08 -8.19
C PRO A 96 -4.09 16.85 -6.87
N ASP A 97 -4.82 17.97 -6.85
CA ASP A 97 -5.01 18.78 -5.64
C ASP A 97 -5.66 17.99 -4.49
N VAL A 98 -6.61 17.10 -4.80
CA VAL A 98 -7.25 16.24 -3.77
C VAL A 98 -6.28 15.21 -3.23
N LEU A 99 -5.40 14.68 -4.08
CA LEU A 99 -4.35 13.74 -3.65
C LEU A 99 -3.34 14.44 -2.75
N ASP A 100 -2.96 15.66 -3.10
CA ASP A 100 -2.00 16.46 -2.34
C ASP A 100 -2.59 16.94 -1.02
N GLU A 101 -3.82 17.45 -1.00
CA GLU A 101 -4.52 17.82 0.23
C GLU A 101 -4.67 16.62 1.18
N TRP A 102 -5.05 15.46 0.64
CA TRP A 102 -5.13 14.23 1.42
C TRP A 102 -3.76 13.85 2.00
N LEU A 103 -2.71 13.86 1.18
CA LEU A 103 -1.35 13.53 1.62
C LEU A 103 -0.87 14.48 2.71
N GLN A 104 -1.04 15.79 2.53
CA GLN A 104 -0.59 16.79 3.52
C GLN A 104 -1.25 16.60 4.88
N LYS A 105 -2.57 16.36 4.91
CA LYS A 105 -3.29 16.04 6.16
C LYS A 105 -2.74 14.79 6.84
N ARG A 106 -2.31 13.79 6.07
CA ARG A 106 -1.75 12.54 6.61
C ARG A 106 -0.30 12.70 7.04
N VAL A 107 0.51 13.46 6.32
CA VAL A 107 1.86 13.87 6.74
C VAL A 107 1.82 14.55 8.10
N LEU A 108 0.92 15.51 8.32
CA LEU A 108 0.75 16.18 9.61
C LEU A 108 0.38 15.18 10.72
N ARG A 109 -0.55 14.25 10.46
CA ARG A 109 -0.92 13.18 11.40
C ARG A 109 0.26 12.26 11.73
N LEU A 110 1.07 11.90 10.75
CA LEU A 110 2.26 11.06 10.94
C LEU A 110 3.32 11.78 11.76
N LYS A 111 3.59 13.06 11.46
CA LYS A 111 4.51 13.91 12.24
C LYS A 111 4.08 14.09 13.70
N ALA A 112 2.77 14.20 13.93
CA ALA A 112 2.20 14.28 15.27
C ALA A 112 2.26 12.94 16.04
N SER A 113 2.48 11.81 15.36
CA SER A 113 2.59 10.52 16.04
C SER A 113 3.92 10.42 16.79
N GLY A 114 3.85 10.28 18.12
CA GLY A 114 5.04 10.20 18.97
C GLY A 114 5.77 8.85 18.95
N TRP A 115 5.18 7.84 18.31
CA TRP A 115 5.70 6.46 18.32
C TRP A 115 6.31 6.01 16.99
N LEU A 116 6.00 6.70 15.88
CA LEU A 116 6.60 6.43 14.58
C LEU A 116 7.86 7.26 14.45
N ASP A 117 8.95 6.63 13.99
CA ASP A 117 10.23 7.30 13.84
C ASP A 117 10.45 7.81 12.41
N GLU A 118 9.97 7.06 11.42
CA GLU A 118 10.42 7.18 10.04
C GLU A 118 9.31 6.88 9.04
N ALA A 119 9.19 7.78 8.06
CA ALA A 119 8.26 7.67 6.95
C ALA A 119 8.79 8.47 5.76
N LEU A 120 8.53 8.00 4.55
CA LEU A 120 8.91 8.69 3.32
C LEU A 120 7.91 8.45 2.21
N CYS A 121 7.88 9.33 1.22
CA CYS A 121 7.22 9.07 -0.05
C CYS A 121 8.23 8.84 -1.17
N LEU A 122 7.90 7.91 -2.08
CA LEU A 122 8.63 7.64 -3.33
C LEU A 122 7.98 8.37 -4.51
N GLY A 123 8.66 8.38 -5.66
CA GLY A 123 8.09 8.81 -6.94
C GLY A 123 8.17 10.30 -7.21
N SER A 124 7.44 10.72 -8.26
CA SER A 124 7.41 12.11 -8.74
C SER A 124 7.05 13.17 -7.68
N LYS A 125 6.53 12.76 -6.51
CA LYS A 125 6.30 13.64 -5.35
C LYS A 125 7.57 13.90 -4.52
N GLY A 126 8.63 13.12 -4.72
CA GLY A 126 9.96 13.29 -4.13
C GLY A 126 10.67 14.58 -4.53
N THR A 127 10.24 15.23 -5.62
CA THR A 127 10.79 16.52 -6.09
C THR A 127 10.23 17.73 -5.35
N GLY A 128 9.25 17.55 -4.44
CA GLY A 128 8.55 18.66 -3.78
C GLY A 128 7.53 19.36 -4.69
N GLU A 129 7.32 18.86 -5.90
CA GLU A 129 6.36 19.41 -6.84
C GLU A 129 4.97 18.81 -6.61
N ARG A 130 3.92 19.60 -6.85
CA ARG A 130 2.52 19.12 -6.82
C ARG A 130 2.36 17.90 -7.72
N ALA A 131 1.45 17.00 -7.35
CA ALA A 131 1.11 15.87 -8.20
C ALA A 131 0.81 16.36 -9.63
N ARG A 132 1.65 15.93 -10.58
CA ARG A 132 1.60 16.47 -11.95
C ARG A 132 0.55 15.82 -12.84
N SER A 133 -0.03 14.71 -12.40
CA SER A 133 -0.89 13.87 -13.23
C SER A 133 -2.15 13.42 -12.50
N ALA A 134 -3.28 13.44 -13.21
CA ALA A 134 -4.57 12.94 -12.73
C ALA A 134 -4.61 11.42 -12.45
N ARG A 135 -3.50 10.71 -12.67
CA ARG A 135 -3.30 9.27 -12.41
C ARG A 135 -2.14 8.96 -11.46
N SER A 136 -1.53 9.98 -10.84
CA SER A 136 -0.48 9.72 -9.85
C SER A 136 -1.06 8.95 -8.66
N ASP A 137 -0.33 7.97 -8.17
CA ASP A 137 -0.51 7.39 -6.85
C ASP A 137 0.22 8.19 -5.77
N ILE A 138 -0.07 7.81 -4.53
CA ILE A 138 0.69 8.20 -3.36
C ILE A 138 1.48 6.98 -2.94
N ASP A 139 2.79 6.98 -3.17
CA ASP A 139 3.71 5.97 -2.69
C ASP A 139 4.24 6.33 -1.30
N LEU A 140 3.57 5.91 -0.24
CA LEU A 140 4.00 6.18 1.14
C LEU A 140 4.62 4.91 1.74
N ARG A 141 5.79 5.03 2.36
CA ARG A 141 6.51 3.94 3.01
C ARG A 141 6.77 4.28 4.46
N LEU A 142 6.40 3.38 5.38
CA LEU A 142 6.65 3.51 6.81
C LEU A 142 7.74 2.53 7.24
N ILE A 143 8.59 2.92 8.18
CA ILE A 143 9.51 1.97 8.83
C ILE A 143 8.90 1.56 10.17
N THR A 144 8.67 0.26 10.32
CA THR A 144 8.07 -0.33 11.51
C THR A 144 9.00 -0.14 12.72
N PRO A 145 8.55 0.49 13.81
CA PRO A 145 9.34 0.52 15.04
C PRO A 145 9.54 -0.89 15.59
N VAL A 146 10.71 -1.14 16.19
CA VAL A 146 11.08 -2.46 16.70
C VAL A 146 10.10 -2.92 17.80
N GLY A 147 9.74 -4.19 17.76
CA GLY A 147 8.91 -4.85 18.77
C GLY A 147 7.46 -5.04 18.34
N ILE A 148 6.75 -5.94 19.04
CA ILE A 148 5.39 -6.37 18.70
C ILE A 148 4.40 -5.19 18.73
N ALA A 149 4.54 -4.28 19.71
CA ALA A 149 3.69 -3.11 19.81
C ALA A 149 3.88 -2.14 18.62
N GLY A 150 5.12 -1.93 18.18
CA GLY A 150 5.44 -1.12 17.00
C GLY A 150 4.91 -1.74 15.72
N TRP A 151 5.12 -3.06 15.56
CA TRP A 151 4.55 -3.86 14.47
C TRP A 151 3.02 -3.76 14.41
N LEU A 152 2.32 -4.00 15.52
CA LEU A 152 0.86 -3.96 15.54
C LEU A 152 0.33 -2.54 15.27
N ARG A 153 0.89 -1.52 15.91
CA ARG A 153 0.48 -0.11 15.70
C ARG A 153 0.70 0.33 14.25
N THR A 154 1.81 -0.06 13.64
CA THR A 154 2.11 0.24 12.24
C THR A 154 1.10 -0.41 11.31
N ASN A 155 0.82 -1.70 11.50
CA ASN A 155 -0.15 -2.42 10.68
C ASN A 155 -1.59 -1.91 10.83
N LEU A 156 -2.01 -1.56 12.06
CA LEU A 156 -3.32 -0.92 12.29
C LEU A 156 -3.40 0.47 11.64
N LEU A 157 -2.31 1.25 11.69
CA LEU A 157 -2.22 2.52 10.98
C LEU A 157 -2.32 2.32 9.47
N LEU A 158 -1.64 1.32 8.91
CA LEU A 158 -1.73 0.95 7.49
C LEU A 158 -3.16 0.63 7.08
N LEU A 159 -3.83 -0.25 7.83
CA LEU A 159 -5.22 -0.62 7.59
C LEU A 159 -6.15 0.60 7.65
N SER A 160 -5.97 1.47 8.65
CA SER A 160 -6.73 2.70 8.80
C SER A 160 -6.55 3.65 7.61
N LEU A 161 -5.31 3.89 7.18
CA LEU A 161 -5.00 4.79 6.07
C LEU A 161 -5.53 4.25 4.74
N ARG A 162 -5.37 2.95 4.47
CA ARG A 162 -5.86 2.29 3.26
C ARG A 162 -7.38 2.23 3.19
N SER A 163 -8.04 1.96 4.33
CA SER A 163 -9.50 1.97 4.41
C SER A 163 -10.04 3.37 4.11
N GLU A 164 -9.43 4.40 4.72
CA GLU A 164 -9.82 5.77 4.46
C GLU A 164 -9.57 6.19 3.00
N ALA A 165 -8.43 5.80 2.42
CA ALA A 165 -8.12 6.04 1.02
C ALA A 165 -9.12 5.35 0.10
N PHE A 166 -9.56 4.13 0.42
CA PHE A 166 -10.60 3.42 -0.30
C PHE A 166 -11.92 4.21 -0.32
N PHE A 167 -12.42 4.65 0.84
CA PHE A 167 -13.66 5.44 0.89
C PHE A 167 -13.56 6.80 0.19
N ARG A 168 -12.36 7.33 0.01
CA ARG A 168 -12.11 8.60 -0.69
C ARG A 168 -11.66 8.44 -2.15
N ALA A 169 -11.63 7.20 -2.67
CA ALA A 169 -11.14 6.87 -3.99
C ALA A 169 -9.72 7.41 -4.27
N ILE A 170 -8.82 7.26 -3.30
CA ILE A 170 -7.43 7.70 -3.38
C ILE A 170 -6.56 6.49 -3.77
N PRO A 171 -5.80 6.54 -4.89
CA PRO A 171 -4.82 5.51 -5.22
C PRO A 171 -3.62 5.62 -4.28
N LEU A 172 -3.68 4.90 -3.15
CA LEU A 172 -2.65 4.88 -2.13
C LEU A 172 -1.86 3.58 -2.20
N ASP A 173 -0.61 3.66 -2.66
CA ASP A 173 0.36 2.58 -2.51
C ASP A 173 1.12 2.80 -1.19
N LEU A 174 0.68 2.13 -0.13
CA LEU A 174 1.26 2.25 1.21
C LEU A 174 1.95 0.92 1.54
N TYR A 175 3.14 0.92 2.15
CA TYR A 175 3.74 -0.30 2.72
C TYR A 175 4.51 0.01 4.01
N ALA A 176 4.66 -1.02 4.84
CA ALA A 176 5.52 -0.99 6.02
C ALA A 176 6.75 -1.88 5.80
N TYR A 177 7.91 -1.36 6.18
CA TYR A 177 9.17 -2.08 6.10
C TYR A 177 9.70 -2.39 7.48
N ASP A 178 10.22 -3.61 7.63
CA ASP A 178 10.84 -4.04 8.88
C ASP A 178 12.20 -3.35 9.08
N ARG A 179 12.83 -2.96 7.96
CA ARG A 179 14.17 -2.36 7.92
C ARG A 179 14.29 -1.32 6.82
N ILE A 180 15.12 -0.30 7.04
CA ILE A 180 15.40 0.76 6.04
C ILE A 180 16.06 0.15 4.80
N GLU A 181 16.87 -0.89 4.96
CA GLU A 181 17.57 -1.56 3.87
C GLU A 181 16.60 -2.15 2.84
N SER A 182 15.37 -2.51 3.23
CA SER A 182 14.34 -2.97 2.31
C SER A 182 13.98 -1.93 1.26
N LEU A 183 14.22 -0.65 1.52
CA LEU A 183 14.01 0.43 0.55
C LEU A 183 15.09 0.48 -0.55
N LYS A 184 16.23 -0.20 -0.38
CA LYS A 184 17.30 -0.21 -1.40
C LYS A 184 16.90 -0.92 -2.70
N ARG A 185 15.80 -1.69 -2.68
CA ARG A 185 15.25 -2.37 -3.86
C ARG A 185 14.54 -1.43 -4.84
N PHE A 186 14.23 -0.21 -4.41
CA PHE A 186 13.67 0.82 -5.27
C PHE A 186 14.78 1.56 -6.02
N ASP A 187 14.45 2.08 -7.21
CA ASP A 187 15.39 2.73 -8.13
C ASP A 187 16.24 3.79 -7.40
N GLY A 188 17.55 3.73 -7.62
CA GLY A 188 18.54 4.66 -7.08
C GLY A 188 18.31 6.12 -7.48
N ALA A 189 17.72 6.33 -8.66
CA ALA A 189 17.51 7.66 -9.23
C ALA A 189 16.19 8.31 -8.80
N GLU A 190 15.27 7.55 -8.20
CA GLU A 190 13.96 8.07 -7.81
C GLU A 190 14.08 9.02 -6.61
N PRO A 191 13.54 10.25 -6.70
CA PRO A 191 13.65 11.23 -5.63
C PRO A 191 12.82 10.80 -4.42
N LEU A 192 13.31 11.12 -3.22
CA LEU A 192 12.66 10.76 -1.95
C LEU A 192 12.15 12.00 -1.22
N LEU A 193 10.89 11.96 -0.80
CA LEU A 193 10.34 12.94 0.13
C LEU A 193 10.36 12.36 1.54
N ILE A 194 11.24 12.85 2.39
CA ILE A 194 11.27 12.48 3.80
C ILE A 194 10.10 13.14 4.52
N VAL A 195 9.16 12.33 4.99
CA VAL A 195 7.99 12.76 5.77
C VAL A 195 8.34 12.85 7.25
N LEU A 196 9.09 11.86 7.74
CA LEU A 196 9.53 11.75 9.12
C LEU A 196 10.88 11.04 9.16
N ASP A 197 11.85 11.57 9.92
CA ASP A 197 13.16 10.95 10.13
C ASP A 197 13.73 11.36 11.49
N ARG A 198 13.09 10.92 12.58
CA ARG A 198 13.46 11.32 13.95
C ARG A 198 14.88 10.89 14.33
N LYS A 199 15.39 9.83 13.70
CA LYS A 199 16.70 9.22 13.99
C LYS A 199 17.78 9.59 12.96
N GLY A 200 17.44 10.42 11.97
CA GLY A 200 18.34 10.82 10.89
C GLY A 200 18.87 9.65 10.06
N ARG A 201 18.22 8.47 10.08
CA ARG A 201 18.75 7.29 9.39
C ARG A 201 18.37 7.32 7.92
N LEU A 202 17.17 7.80 7.58
CA LEU A 202 16.77 7.92 6.18
C LEU A 202 17.69 8.90 5.44
N ALA A 203 17.93 10.08 6.02
CA ALA A 203 18.82 11.09 5.45
C ALA A 203 20.26 10.56 5.28
N ARG A 204 20.77 9.79 6.24
CA ARG A 204 22.12 9.19 6.16
C ARG A 204 22.20 8.07 5.12
N THR A 205 21.26 7.13 5.13
CA THR A 205 21.28 5.96 4.24
C THR A 205 21.07 6.35 2.77
N PHE A 206 20.31 7.40 2.50
CA PHE A 206 19.99 7.85 1.14
C PHE A 206 20.61 9.21 0.77
N ALA A 207 21.70 9.61 1.43
CA ALA A 207 22.38 10.89 1.17
C ALA A 207 22.84 11.08 -0.30
N HIS A 208 22.99 10.00 -1.06
CA HIS A 208 23.39 10.01 -2.47
C HIS A 208 22.21 10.27 -3.43
N ARG A 209 20.97 10.35 -2.93
CA ARG A 209 19.77 10.56 -3.74
C ARG A 209 19.27 12.00 -3.61
N PRO A 210 18.46 12.51 -4.54
CA PRO A 210 17.73 13.76 -4.34
C PRO A 210 16.76 13.60 -3.17
N LEU A 211 16.97 14.37 -2.10
CA LEU A 211 16.16 14.34 -0.88
C LEU A 211 15.41 15.67 -0.71
N THR A 212 14.09 15.58 -0.54
CA THR A 212 13.24 16.70 -0.12
C THR A 212 12.65 16.39 1.26
N ARG A 213 12.35 17.41 2.07
CA ARG A 213 11.67 17.25 3.36
C ARG A 213 10.26 17.85 3.27
N ALA A 214 9.27 17.09 3.71
CA ALA A 214 7.88 17.55 3.83
C ALA A 214 7.66 18.39 5.08
#